data_AF-A0A529QG08-F1
#
_entry.id   AF-A0A529QG08-F1
#
_cell.length_a   1.000
_cell.length_b   1.000
_cell.length_c   1.000
_cell.angle_alpha   90.00
_cell.angle_beta   90.00
_cell.angle_gamma   90.00
#
_symmetry.space_group_name_H-M   'P 1'
#
loop_
_entity.id
_entity.type
_entity.pdbx_description
1 polymer ?
#
loop_
_entity_poly.entity_id
_entity_poly.type
_entity_poly.pdbx_seq_one_letter_code
_entity_poly.pdbx_strand_id
1 'polypeptide(L)'
;SMIETAVEITGGEVPGSIIGEILAAGREMLSHPIEPLPHARETVEALAGSYHLVLITKGDLFDQERKLAQSGMGDLFDAVEIVSDKTAATYARIFSRHGRGPQSSMMVGNSLKSDVVPAIEAGGWGIHVPHELTWAVEHAEAPVEAPRFRQIAHLGELPSLVEAIAKAG
;
A
#
# COMPACT_ATOMS: atom_id res chain seq x y z
N SER A 1 -18.21 6.30 7.40
CA SER A 1 -18.57 4.86 7.54
C SER A 1 -19.80 4.56 6.69
N MET A 2 -20.05 3.31 6.23
CA MET A 2 -21.26 2.99 5.43
C MET A 2 -22.58 3.35 6.14
N ILE A 3 -22.63 3.22 7.48
CA ILE A 3 -23.80 3.60 8.29
C ILE A 3 -24.00 5.12 8.28
N GLU A 4 -22.92 5.87 8.47
CA GLU A 4 -22.92 7.34 8.46
C GLU A 4 -23.40 7.87 7.10
N THR A 5 -22.89 7.30 6.01
CA THR A 5 -23.35 7.61 4.65
C THR A 5 -24.83 7.28 4.45
N ALA A 6 -25.32 6.16 4.98
CA ALA A 6 -26.75 5.83 4.92
C ALA A 6 -27.60 6.82 5.71
N VAL A 7 -27.15 7.24 6.90
CA VAL A 7 -27.84 8.26 7.72
C VAL A 7 -27.88 9.61 7.02
N GLU A 8 -26.77 10.05 6.44
CA GLU A 8 -26.69 11.32 5.70
C GLU A 8 -27.62 11.34 4.48
N ILE A 9 -27.59 10.29 3.66
CA ILE A 9 -28.38 10.22 2.42
C ILE A 9 -29.88 10.12 2.71
N THR A 10 -30.26 9.48 3.81
CA THR A 10 -31.68 9.32 4.21
C THR A 10 -32.20 10.44 5.10
N GLY A 11 -31.37 11.44 5.45
CA GLY A 11 -31.77 12.50 6.38
C GLY A 11 -32.07 12.00 7.80
N GLY A 12 -31.46 10.88 8.20
CA GLY A 12 -31.67 10.25 9.51
C GLY A 12 -32.71 9.13 9.54
N GLU A 13 -33.50 8.94 8.47
CA GLU A 13 -34.52 7.90 8.40
C GLU A 13 -33.97 6.60 7.76
N VAL A 14 -33.13 5.88 8.51
CA VAL A 14 -32.60 4.57 8.09
C VAL A 14 -33.41 3.44 8.75
N PRO A 15 -34.11 2.58 7.98
CA PRO A 15 -34.79 1.41 8.55
C PRO A 15 -33.78 0.47 9.24
N GLY A 16 -34.19 -0.12 10.38
CA GLY A 16 -33.33 -1.04 11.13
C GLY A 16 -32.87 -2.26 10.33
N SER A 17 -33.66 -2.71 9.34
CA SER A 17 -33.27 -3.77 8.40
C SER A 17 -32.06 -3.38 7.55
N ILE A 18 -32.00 -2.13 7.06
CA ILE A 18 -30.87 -1.61 6.27
C ILE A 18 -29.61 -1.51 7.13
N ILE A 19 -29.74 -1.07 8.39
CA ILE A 19 -28.62 -1.11 9.34
C ILE A 19 -28.11 -2.54 9.53
N GLY A 20 -29.04 -3.50 9.68
CA GLY A 20 -28.73 -4.92 9.77
C GLY A 20 -27.97 -5.45 8.55
N GLU A 21 -28.37 -5.07 7.35
CA GLU A 21 -27.72 -5.41 6.08
C GLU A 21 -26.32 -4.80 5.98
N ILE A 22 -26.15 -3.51 6.29
CA ILE A 22 -24.83 -2.84 6.30
C ILE A 22 -23.88 -3.52 7.28
N LEU A 23 -24.36 -3.87 8.48
CA LEU A 23 -23.57 -4.58 9.47
C LEU A 23 -23.24 -6.01 9.02
N ALA A 24 -24.15 -6.70 8.34
CA ALA A 24 -23.91 -8.03 7.80
C ALA A 24 -22.87 -8.00 6.68
N ALA A 25 -22.99 -7.07 5.73
CA ALA A 25 -22.01 -6.86 4.66
C ALA A 25 -20.63 -6.49 5.23
N GLY A 26 -20.58 -5.64 6.27
CA GLY A 26 -19.34 -5.31 6.96
C GLY A 26 -18.68 -6.55 7.60
N ARG A 27 -19.45 -7.40 8.28
CA ARG A 27 -18.94 -8.66 8.86
C ARG A 27 -18.47 -9.64 7.79
N GLU A 28 -19.23 -9.77 6.71
CA GLU A 28 -18.90 -10.66 5.60
C GLU A 28 -17.58 -10.21 4.93
N MET A 29 -17.44 -8.92 4.65
CA MET A 29 -16.22 -8.32 4.09
C MET A 29 -15.01 -8.54 5.02
N LEU A 30 -15.19 -8.46 6.35
CA LEU A 30 -14.12 -8.79 7.29
C LEU A 30 -13.79 -10.29 7.26
N SER A 31 -14.75 -11.18 7.02
CA SER A 31 -14.51 -12.64 7.01
C SER A 31 -13.91 -13.20 5.72
N HIS A 32 -13.86 -12.40 4.65
CA HIS A 32 -13.32 -12.87 3.36
C HIS A 32 -11.82 -13.23 3.48
N PRO A 33 -11.39 -14.34 2.85
CA PRO A 33 -9.98 -14.72 2.84
C PRO A 33 -9.17 -13.67 2.08
N ILE A 34 -7.96 -13.42 2.57
CA ILE A 34 -7.03 -12.48 1.97
C ILE A 34 -6.00 -13.28 1.20
N GLU A 35 -6.05 -13.15 -0.11
CA GLU A 35 -5.07 -13.73 -1.00
C GLU A 35 -4.07 -12.65 -1.42
N PRO A 36 -2.76 -12.93 -1.37
CA PRO A 36 -1.77 -12.06 -1.96
C PRO A 36 -2.03 -11.82 -3.45
N LEU A 37 -1.68 -10.62 -3.93
CA LEU A 37 -1.72 -10.33 -5.36
C LEU A 37 -0.78 -11.28 -6.13
N PRO A 38 -1.04 -11.52 -7.43
CA PRO A 38 -0.13 -12.27 -8.28
C PRO A 38 1.31 -11.75 -8.17
N HIS A 39 2.26 -12.68 -8.06
CA HIS A 39 3.69 -12.43 -7.92
C HIS A 39 4.13 -11.77 -6.60
N ALA A 40 3.21 -11.38 -5.71
CA ALA A 40 3.57 -10.62 -4.51
C ALA A 40 4.49 -11.41 -3.57
N ARG A 41 4.13 -12.67 -3.29
CA ARG A 41 4.91 -13.55 -2.42
C ARG A 41 6.29 -13.82 -3.03
N GLU A 42 6.33 -14.26 -4.28
CA GLU A 42 7.57 -14.62 -4.96
C GLU A 42 8.52 -13.42 -5.07
N THR A 43 7.97 -12.22 -5.29
CA THR A 43 8.76 -10.98 -5.37
C THR A 43 9.37 -10.61 -4.02
N VAL A 44 8.58 -10.66 -2.94
CA VAL A 44 9.08 -10.37 -1.58
C VAL A 44 10.14 -11.40 -1.19
N GLU A 45 9.90 -12.68 -1.43
CA GLU A 45 10.86 -13.76 -1.15
C GLU A 45 12.16 -13.59 -1.96
N ALA A 46 12.08 -13.18 -3.23
CA ALA A 46 13.27 -12.94 -4.06
C ALA A 46 14.12 -11.74 -3.60
N LEU A 47 13.50 -10.73 -2.98
CA LEU A 47 14.19 -9.54 -2.46
C LEU A 47 14.66 -9.72 -1.01
N ALA A 48 14.03 -10.64 -0.27
CA ALA A 48 14.36 -10.93 1.11
C ALA A 48 15.82 -11.37 1.26
N GLY A 49 16.47 -10.92 2.33
CA GLY A 49 17.88 -11.19 2.62
C GLY A 49 18.89 -10.33 1.84
N SER A 50 18.50 -9.78 0.69
CA SER A 50 19.33 -8.79 -0.05
C SER A 50 18.94 -7.34 0.29
N TYR A 51 17.66 -7.12 0.58
CA TYR A 51 17.10 -5.82 0.94
C TYR A 51 16.36 -5.90 2.27
N HIS A 52 16.28 -4.76 2.97
CA HIS A 52 15.45 -4.62 4.16
C HIS A 52 14.02 -4.27 3.73
N LEU A 53 13.08 -5.16 4.01
CA LEU A 53 11.72 -5.10 3.49
C LEU A 53 10.76 -4.59 4.57
N VAL A 54 10.04 -3.51 4.26
CA VAL A 54 9.08 -2.90 5.18
C VAL A 54 7.70 -2.83 4.52
N LEU A 55 6.68 -3.37 5.19
CA LEU A 55 5.29 -3.22 4.76
C LEU A 55 4.72 -1.92 5.33
N ILE A 56 4.38 -0.97 4.46
CA ILE A 56 3.78 0.32 4.87
C ILE A 56 2.33 0.36 4.41
N THR A 57 1.39 0.38 5.36
CA THR A 57 -0.05 0.39 5.07
C THR A 57 -0.76 1.50 5.82
N LYS A 58 -1.89 1.96 5.26
CA LYS A 58 -2.75 2.98 5.86
C LYS A 58 -4.01 2.31 6.39
N GLY A 59 -4.46 2.68 7.58
CA GLY A 59 -5.73 2.21 8.13
C GLY A 59 -5.70 1.94 9.62
N ASP A 60 -6.73 1.23 10.08
CA ASP A 60 -6.85 0.78 11.46
C ASP A 60 -5.80 -0.28 11.81
N LEU A 61 -5.20 -0.17 13.00
CA LEU A 61 -4.13 -1.05 13.45
C LEU A 61 -4.59 -2.51 13.51
N PHE A 62 -5.72 -2.78 14.17
CA PHE A 62 -6.20 -4.14 14.38
C PHE A 62 -6.64 -4.80 13.08
N ASP A 63 -7.32 -4.05 12.19
CA ASP A 63 -7.69 -4.60 10.88
C ASP A 63 -6.46 -4.93 10.03
N GLN A 64 -5.43 -4.07 10.01
CA GLN A 64 -4.24 -4.33 9.20
C GLN A 64 -3.38 -5.48 9.77
N GLU A 65 -3.25 -5.60 11.09
CA GLU A 65 -2.61 -6.76 11.72
C GLU A 65 -3.34 -8.07 11.40
N ARG A 66 -4.68 -8.05 11.46
CA ARG A 66 -5.51 -9.19 11.07
C ARG A 66 -5.31 -9.55 9.60
N LYS A 67 -5.28 -8.55 8.71
CA LYS A 67 -5.07 -8.76 7.27
C LYS A 67 -3.71 -9.40 6.98
N LEU A 68 -2.68 -8.93 7.67
CA LEU A 68 -1.32 -9.45 7.55
C LEU A 68 -1.21 -10.89 8.04
N ALA A 69 -1.85 -11.22 9.16
CA ALA A 69 -1.89 -12.59 9.68
C ALA A 69 -2.60 -13.54 8.70
N GLN A 70 -3.69 -13.10 8.08
CA GLN A 70 -4.44 -13.90 7.10
C GLN A 70 -3.69 -14.12 5.78
N SER A 71 -2.90 -13.15 5.31
CA SER A 71 -2.12 -13.31 4.07
C SER A 71 -0.92 -14.26 4.23
N GLY A 72 -0.47 -14.51 5.47
CA GLY A 72 0.71 -15.30 5.77
C GLY A 72 2.02 -14.68 5.24
N MET A 73 2.02 -13.38 4.94
CA MET A 73 3.19 -12.66 4.42
C MET A 73 3.95 -11.89 5.50
N GLY A 74 3.43 -11.77 6.73
CA GLY A 74 4.02 -10.97 7.80
C GLY A 74 5.49 -11.29 8.07
N ASP A 75 5.83 -12.57 8.14
CA ASP A 75 7.20 -13.03 8.43
C ASP A 75 8.20 -12.78 7.28
N LEU A 76 7.73 -12.36 6.11
CA LEU A 76 8.58 -12.01 4.97
C LEU A 76 9.08 -10.55 5.02
N PHE A 77 8.52 -9.74 5.91
CA PHE A 77 8.92 -8.34 6.09
C PHE A 77 9.71 -8.19 7.40
N ASP A 78 10.76 -7.38 7.38
CA ASP A 78 11.55 -7.08 8.56
C ASP A 78 10.83 -6.10 9.51
N ALA A 79 9.90 -5.31 8.98
CA ALA A 79 9.07 -4.38 9.75
C ALA A 79 7.71 -4.12 9.09
N VAL A 80 6.76 -3.71 9.92
CA VAL A 80 5.41 -3.29 9.51
C VAL A 80 5.14 -1.90 10.09
N GLU A 81 4.74 -0.96 9.23
CA GLU A 81 4.38 0.41 9.60
C GLU A 81 2.92 0.66 9.21
N ILE A 82 2.04 0.70 10.20
CA ILE A 82 0.63 1.06 10.02
C ILE A 82 0.48 2.55 10.35
N VAL A 83 0.16 3.35 9.34
CA VAL A 83 0.16 4.82 9.44
C VAL A 83 -1.23 5.41 9.24
N SER A 84 -1.47 6.57 9.86
CA SER A 84 -2.69 7.34 9.63
C SER A 84 -2.71 7.98 8.24
N ASP A 85 -1.56 8.43 7.75
CA ASP A 85 -1.43 9.01 6.41
C ASP A 85 -0.02 8.85 5.82
N LYS A 86 0.04 8.71 4.49
CA LYS A 86 1.26 8.45 3.73
C LYS A 86 1.77 9.75 3.08
N THR A 87 2.26 10.66 3.90
CA THR A 87 2.87 11.93 3.45
C THR A 87 4.37 11.78 3.22
N ALA A 88 4.99 12.74 2.54
CA ALA A 88 6.44 12.77 2.37
C ALA A 88 7.19 12.75 3.72
N ALA A 89 6.67 13.45 4.73
CA ALA A 89 7.22 13.43 6.09
C ALA A 89 7.12 12.04 6.76
N THR A 90 6.02 11.32 6.52
CA THR A 90 5.87 9.93 6.99
C THR A 90 6.92 9.02 6.33
N TYR A 91 7.08 9.08 5.01
CA TYR A 91 8.09 8.27 4.31
C TYR A 91 9.51 8.63 4.74
N ALA A 92 9.85 9.91 4.84
CA ALA A 92 11.18 10.33 5.27
C ALA A 92 11.55 9.76 6.64
N ARG A 93 10.60 9.75 7.59
CA ARG A 93 10.77 9.13 8.90
C ARG A 93 10.96 7.62 8.81
N ILE A 94 10.11 6.91 8.08
CA ILE A 94 10.15 5.45 7.94
C ILE A 94 11.45 5.01 7.27
N PHE A 95 11.83 5.65 6.16
CA PHE A 95 13.08 5.36 5.42
C PHE A 95 14.34 5.63 6.25
N SER A 96 14.31 6.63 7.13
CA SER A 96 15.43 6.90 8.04
C SER A 96 15.47 5.94 9.22
N ARG A 97 14.31 5.45 9.67
CA ARG A 97 14.20 4.51 10.80
C ARG A 97 14.70 3.11 10.42
N HIS A 98 14.29 2.64 9.25
CA HIS A 98 14.51 1.25 8.80
C HIS A 98 15.65 1.12 7.79
N GLY A 99 16.05 2.22 7.14
CA GLY A 99 17.09 2.24 6.11
C GLY A 99 18.15 3.32 6.36
N ARG A 100 18.85 3.69 5.28
CA ARG A 100 19.86 4.78 5.29
C ARG A 100 19.28 6.12 4.85
N GLY A 101 17.97 6.29 5.03
CA GLY A 101 17.24 7.46 4.58
C GLY A 101 16.65 7.32 3.17
N PRO A 102 15.94 8.36 2.70
CA PRO A 102 15.15 8.29 1.48
C PRO A 102 15.94 7.96 0.22
N GLN A 103 17.15 8.49 0.06
CA GLN A 103 17.94 8.34 -1.16
C GLN A 103 18.33 6.89 -1.47
N SER A 104 18.31 6.01 -0.45
CA SER A 104 18.57 4.57 -0.55
C SER A 104 17.31 3.71 -0.40
N SER A 105 16.12 4.33 -0.45
CA SER A 105 14.84 3.65 -0.21
C SER A 105 13.94 3.70 -1.44
N MET A 106 13.03 2.72 -1.53
CA MET A 106 12.07 2.56 -2.62
C MET A 106 10.70 2.23 -2.04
N MET A 107 9.68 2.95 -2.46
CA MET A 107 8.28 2.60 -2.21
C MET A 107 7.68 1.99 -3.48
N VAL A 108 7.02 0.85 -3.32
CA VAL A 108 6.31 0.14 -4.40
C VAL A 108 4.85 0.04 -4.03
N GLY A 109 3.96 0.56 -4.87
CA GLY A 109 2.54 0.59 -4.56
C GLY A 109 1.66 0.95 -5.75
N ASN A 110 0.35 0.81 -5.57
CA ASN A 110 -0.63 1.03 -6.62
C ASN A 110 -1.23 2.45 -6.59
N SER A 111 -1.09 3.20 -5.51
CA SER A 111 -1.59 4.57 -5.42
C SER A 111 -0.48 5.56 -5.75
N LEU A 112 -0.65 6.31 -6.84
CA LEU A 112 0.25 7.43 -7.13
C LEU A 112 0.24 8.47 -6.01
N LYS A 113 -0.95 8.80 -5.50
CA LYS A 113 -1.16 9.85 -4.49
C LYS A 113 -0.56 9.51 -3.14
N SER A 114 -0.62 8.26 -2.70
CA SER A 114 -0.24 7.85 -1.33
C SER A 114 1.00 6.98 -1.27
N ASP A 115 1.36 6.24 -2.32
CA ASP A 115 2.57 5.42 -2.34
C ASP A 115 3.72 6.11 -3.06
N VAL A 116 3.48 6.53 -4.30
CA VAL A 116 4.56 6.89 -5.24
C VAL A 116 5.02 8.34 -5.07
N VAL A 117 4.11 9.30 -5.22
CA VAL A 117 4.44 10.73 -5.19
C VAL A 117 5.07 11.11 -3.84
N PRO A 118 4.48 10.75 -2.68
CA PRO A 118 5.07 11.15 -1.40
C PRO A 118 6.43 10.50 -1.12
N ALA A 119 6.69 9.29 -1.64
CA ALA A 119 8.00 8.66 -1.53
C ALA A 119 9.07 9.37 -2.38
N ILE A 120 8.70 9.85 -3.57
CA ILE A 120 9.57 10.67 -4.42
C ILE A 120 9.83 12.03 -3.78
N GLU A 121 8.80 12.68 -3.23
CA GLU A 121 8.92 13.96 -2.52
C GLU A 121 9.81 13.85 -1.28
N ALA A 122 9.80 12.69 -0.61
CA ALA A 122 10.74 12.38 0.47
C ALA A 122 12.20 12.20 -0.02
N GLY A 123 12.42 12.04 -1.32
CA GLY A 123 13.74 11.85 -1.95
C GLY A 123 14.06 10.39 -2.31
N GLY A 124 13.09 9.48 -2.19
CA GLY A 124 13.24 8.06 -2.53
C GLY A 124 12.81 7.71 -3.95
N TRP A 125 12.85 6.42 -4.24
CA TRP A 125 12.27 5.84 -5.45
C TRP A 125 10.78 5.59 -5.27
N GLY A 126 9.99 5.93 -6.28
CA GLY A 126 8.56 5.62 -6.34
C GLY A 126 8.28 4.70 -7.52
N ILE A 127 7.82 3.48 -7.23
CA ILE A 127 7.46 2.49 -8.25
C ILE A 127 5.95 2.29 -8.25
N HIS A 128 5.32 2.66 -9.36
CA HIS A 128 3.90 2.46 -9.57
C HIS A 128 3.64 1.07 -10.15
N VAL A 129 2.76 0.32 -9.51
CA VAL A 129 2.22 -0.94 -10.02
C VAL A 129 0.71 -0.77 -10.19
N PRO A 130 0.23 -0.40 -11.40
CA PRO A 130 -1.19 -0.17 -11.63
C PRO A 130 -1.99 -1.44 -11.31
N HIS A 131 -3.12 -1.27 -10.62
CA HIS A 131 -4.06 -2.36 -10.35
C HIS A 131 -5.44 -1.97 -10.89
N GLU A 132 -6.14 -2.87 -11.58
CA GLU A 132 -7.39 -2.58 -12.31
C GLU A 132 -8.52 -2.02 -11.42
N LEU A 133 -8.45 -2.27 -10.10
CA LEU A 133 -9.40 -1.76 -9.10
C LEU A 133 -8.98 -0.44 -8.45
N THR A 134 -7.99 0.27 -8.98
CA THR A 134 -7.57 1.56 -8.41
C THR A 134 -8.68 2.59 -8.64
N TRP A 135 -9.36 2.97 -7.56
CA TRP A 135 -10.54 3.85 -7.56
C TRP A 135 -10.27 5.15 -8.33
N ALA A 136 -11.27 5.62 -9.10
CA ALA A 136 -11.17 6.85 -9.89
C ALA A 136 -10.78 8.11 -9.06
N VAL A 137 -11.00 8.08 -7.74
CA VAL A 137 -10.67 9.16 -6.79
C VAL A 137 -9.18 9.27 -6.48
N GLU A 138 -8.37 8.26 -6.86
CA GLU A 138 -6.92 8.22 -6.69
C GLU A 138 -6.13 8.70 -7.94
N HIS A 139 -6.79 9.41 -8.87
CA HIS A 139 -6.12 10.00 -10.04
C HIS A 139 -5.19 11.14 -9.61
N ALA A 140 -3.91 10.82 -9.45
CA ALA A 140 -2.82 11.77 -9.59
C ALA A 140 -2.16 11.56 -10.96
N GLU A 141 -1.65 12.63 -11.57
CA GLU A 141 -0.82 12.48 -12.76
C GLU A 141 0.48 11.75 -12.39
N ALA A 142 0.85 10.75 -13.18
CA ALA A 142 2.10 10.03 -12.98
C ALA A 142 3.28 11.03 -13.12
N PRO A 143 4.21 11.09 -12.16
CA PRO A 143 5.33 12.03 -12.20
C PRO A 143 6.42 11.52 -13.16
N VAL A 144 6.09 11.41 -14.45
CA VAL A 144 6.93 10.80 -15.50
C VAL A 144 8.29 11.50 -15.67
N GLU A 145 8.35 12.80 -15.37
CA GLU A 145 9.59 13.59 -15.43
C GLU A 145 10.47 13.41 -14.18
N ALA A 146 9.98 12.75 -13.13
CA ALA A 146 10.77 12.53 -11.92
C ALA A 146 11.84 11.45 -12.16
N PRO A 147 13.14 11.75 -11.95
CA PRO A 147 14.23 10.79 -12.26
C PRO A 147 14.11 9.44 -11.53
N ARG A 148 13.48 9.45 -10.34
CA ARG A 148 13.30 8.30 -9.45
C ARG A 148 11.90 7.67 -9.53
N PHE A 149 11.13 8.00 -10.56
CA PHE A 149 9.85 7.35 -10.85
C PHE A 149 10.05 6.20 -11.83
N ARG A 150 9.44 5.05 -11.58
CA ARG A 150 9.25 3.99 -12.58
C ARG A 150 7.84 3.42 -12.47
N GLN A 151 7.37 2.82 -13.55
CA GLN A 151 6.13 2.05 -13.57
C GLN A 151 6.45 0.64 -14.08
N ILE A 152 5.89 -0.37 -13.43
CA ILE A 152 5.98 -1.77 -13.83
C ILE A 152 4.56 -2.34 -13.99
N ALA A 153 4.39 -3.33 -14.86
CA ALA A 153 3.06 -3.89 -15.13
C ALA A 153 2.56 -4.77 -13.98
N HIS A 154 3.47 -5.47 -13.30
CA HIS A 154 3.18 -6.34 -12.18
C HIS A 154 4.40 -6.51 -11.27
N LEU A 155 4.19 -6.97 -10.04
CA LEU A 155 5.25 -7.10 -9.03
C LEU A 155 6.42 -8.00 -9.47
N GLY A 156 6.18 -9.00 -10.32
CA GLY A 156 7.23 -9.89 -10.83
C GLY A 156 8.34 -9.20 -11.63
N GLU A 157 8.16 -7.96 -12.10
CA GLU A 157 9.21 -7.18 -12.78
C GLU A 157 10.16 -6.47 -11.80
N LEU A 158 9.77 -6.37 -10.52
CA LEU A 158 10.47 -5.57 -9.52
C LEU A 158 11.91 -6.05 -9.27
N PRO A 159 12.23 -7.36 -9.14
CA PRO A 159 13.60 -7.79 -8.90
C PRO A 159 14.57 -7.33 -10.01
N SER A 160 14.18 -7.48 -11.28
CA SER A 160 14.98 -7.04 -12.41
C SER A 160 15.15 -5.51 -12.46
N LEU A 161 14.10 -4.75 -12.10
CA LEU A 161 14.19 -3.30 -12.01
C LEU A 161 15.17 -2.86 -10.92
N VAL A 162 15.11 -3.47 -9.75
CA VAL A 162 15.99 -3.17 -8.62
C VAL A 162 17.46 -3.43 -8.99
N GLU A 163 17.75 -4.55 -9.65
CA GLU A 163 19.10 -4.84 -10.16
C GLU A 163 19.59 -3.80 -11.17
N ALA A 164 18.72 -3.37 -12.10
CA ALA A 164 19.07 -2.38 -13.12
C ALA A 164 19.43 -1.03 -12.48
N ILE A 165 18.67 -0.61 -11.45
CA ILE A 165 18.94 0.62 -10.69
C ILE A 165 20.26 0.51 -9.92
N ALA A 166 20.51 -0.63 -9.27
CA ALA A 166 21.72 -0.86 -8.49
C ALA A 166 23.00 -0.87 -9.36
N LYS A 167 22.90 -1.25 -10.64
CA LYS A 167 24.03 -1.21 -11.59
C LYS A 167 24.29 0.19 -12.18
N ALA A 168 23.29 1.07 -12.14
CA ALA A 168 23.35 2.39 -12.77
C ALA A 168 23.84 3.51 -11.81
N GLY A 169 23.86 3.25 -10.51
CA GLY A 169 24.36 4.18 -9.47
C GLY A 169 25.68 3.71 -8.87
#